data_AF-A0A519C2B4-F1
#
_entry.id   AF-A0A519C2B4-F1
#
_cell.length_a   1.000
_cell.length_b   1.000
_cell.length_c   1.000
_cell.angle_alpha   90.00
_cell.angle_beta   90.00
_cell.angle_gamma   90.00
#
_symmetry.space_group_name_H-M   'P 1'
#
loop_
_entity.id
_entity.type
_entity.pdbx_description
1 polymer ?
#
loop_
_entity_poly.entity_id
_entity_poly.type
_entity_poly.pdbx_seq_one_letter_code
_entity_poly.pdbx_strand_id
1 'polypeptide(L)'
;MSEPVSSLGTLILILIGILVTHYCRRNGFMVSQSIVFINFSVFATWWIMLLLKPNMAVQAFITLGFQPTYLESPGFGLLTLISAMFMHGGPMHLLMNMLILILLGVPFEDRIGSRSFLRIYFISGIIGSLLIGLISVWNQADDLETIHIGASGAVFGIMGGFVLLYPRDEIPMLLGPIFMHRVPVFLSTIVLVGMETLYVGMRTDDGIGHGTHMASFIVGVFLAPYFSSKDEKLEPQVNIDLEMLTNVFEKTKIGDYELQMIKESDEPELLDAWVEKFWEIQKCPECNQSLTPKAECLGCSKNFLN
;
A
#
# COMPACT_ATOMS: atom_id res chain seq x y z
N MET A 1 2.56 26.10 35.55
CA MET A 1 2.27 24.69 35.89
C MET A 1 1.22 24.22 34.89
N SER A 2 1.60 23.40 33.91
CA SER A 2 0.67 22.82 32.94
C SER A 2 -0.27 21.86 33.68
N GLU A 3 -1.57 22.03 33.50
CA GLU A 3 -2.57 21.17 34.13
C GLU A 3 -2.37 19.70 33.69
N PRO A 4 -2.57 18.72 34.58
CA PRO A 4 -2.47 17.29 34.26
C PRO A 4 -3.50 16.81 33.22
N VAL A 5 -4.48 17.65 32.85
CA VAL A 5 -5.50 17.39 31.82
C VAL A 5 -4.94 17.52 30.40
N SER A 6 -3.84 18.26 30.19
CA SER A 6 -3.29 18.52 28.86
C SER A 6 -2.65 17.30 28.18
N SER A 7 -2.37 16.23 28.94
CA SER A 7 -1.78 14.99 28.42
C SER A 7 -2.76 13.83 28.30
N LEU A 8 -3.91 13.88 28.98
CA LEU A 8 -4.83 12.73 29.05
C LEU A 8 -5.41 12.38 27.67
N GLY A 9 -5.90 13.37 26.92
CA GLY A 9 -6.43 13.16 25.57
C GLY A 9 -5.39 12.55 24.63
N THR A 10 -4.17 13.08 24.66
CA THR A 10 -3.02 12.59 23.91
C THR A 10 -2.70 11.13 24.25
N LEU A 11 -2.65 10.80 25.54
CA LEU A 11 -2.40 9.42 26.00
C LEU A 11 -3.50 8.46 25.54
N ILE A 12 -4.78 8.88 25.60
CA ILE A 12 -5.91 8.06 25.11
C ILE A 12 -5.73 7.73 23.63
N LEU A 13 -5.40 8.73 22.79
CA LEU A 13 -5.21 8.52 21.35
C LEU A 13 -4.03 7.58 21.05
N ILE A 14 -2.90 7.75 21.75
CA ILE A 14 -1.74 6.86 21.61
C ILE A 14 -2.10 5.43 22.02
N LEU A 15 -2.79 5.26 23.15
CA LEU A 15 -3.24 3.94 23.62
C LEU A 15 -4.19 3.26 22.64
N ILE A 16 -5.14 3.99 22.06
CA ILE A 16 -6.01 3.46 21.01
C ILE A 16 -5.20 3.01 19.80
N GLY A 17 -4.25 3.82 19.34
CA GLY A 17 -3.37 3.43 18.23
C GLY A 17 -2.61 2.14 18.51
N ILE A 18 -2.05 1.98 19.71
CA ILE A 18 -1.33 0.77 20.15
C ILE A 18 -2.27 -0.45 20.22
N LEU A 19 -3.45 -0.29 20.80
CA LEU A 19 -4.44 -1.38 20.94
C LEU A 19 -4.90 -1.89 19.57
N VAL A 20 -5.21 -0.98 18.64
CA VAL A 20 -5.60 -1.33 17.28
C VAL A 20 -4.45 -1.96 16.52
N THR A 21 -3.22 -1.43 16.68
CA THR A 21 -2.02 -2.06 16.10
C THR A 21 -1.85 -3.50 16.57
N HIS A 22 -2.00 -3.74 17.89
CA HIS A 22 -1.92 -5.08 18.46
C HIS A 22 -3.01 -6.00 17.92
N TYR A 23 -4.26 -5.51 17.84
CA TYR A 23 -5.38 -6.24 17.25
C TYR A 23 -5.12 -6.62 15.79
N CYS A 24 -4.70 -5.67 14.95
CA CYS A 24 -4.46 -5.92 13.53
C CYS A 24 -3.33 -6.94 13.33
N ARG A 25 -2.22 -6.79 14.06
CA ARG A 25 -1.09 -7.74 14.00
C ARG A 25 -1.51 -9.15 14.46
N ARG A 26 -2.32 -9.27 15.51
CA ARG A 26 -2.80 -10.56 16.02
C ARG A 26 -3.69 -11.29 15.00
N ASN A 27 -4.46 -10.55 14.21
CA ASN A 27 -5.39 -11.10 13.23
C ASN A 27 -4.81 -11.20 11.81
N GLY A 28 -3.51 -10.91 11.62
CA GLY A 28 -2.84 -11.09 10.33
C GLY A 28 -3.24 -10.06 9.25
N PHE A 29 -3.70 -8.88 9.65
CA PHE A 29 -3.95 -7.79 8.70
C PHE A 29 -2.66 -7.28 8.08
N MET A 30 -2.74 -6.83 6.83
CA MET A 30 -1.65 -6.13 6.16
C MET A 30 -1.31 -4.82 6.87
N VAL A 31 -0.11 -4.28 6.67
CA VAL A 31 0.33 -3.02 7.29
C VAL A 31 -0.50 -1.85 6.77
N SER A 32 -0.75 -1.78 5.46
CA SER A 32 -1.62 -0.79 4.81
C SER A 32 -3.02 -0.77 5.44
N GLN A 33 -3.65 -1.94 5.57
CA GLN A 33 -4.94 -2.11 6.25
C GLN A 33 -4.87 -1.71 7.72
N SER A 34 -3.78 -2.08 8.41
CA SER A 34 -3.57 -1.73 9.82
C SER A 34 -3.52 -0.22 10.02
N ILE A 35 -2.78 0.49 9.17
CA ILE A 35 -2.69 1.96 9.20
C ILE A 35 -4.07 2.59 8.97
N VAL A 36 -4.87 2.02 8.06
CA VAL A 36 -6.26 2.47 7.85
C VAL A 36 -7.09 2.33 9.13
N PHE A 37 -7.08 1.16 9.76
CA PHE A 37 -7.83 0.95 11.01
C PHE A 37 -7.35 1.84 12.16
N ILE A 38 -6.03 2.05 12.29
CA ILE A 38 -5.46 2.93 13.31
C ILE A 38 -5.97 4.34 13.10
N ASN A 39 -5.89 4.87 11.88
CA ASN A 39 -6.33 6.23 11.56
C ASN A 39 -7.83 6.45 11.79
N PHE A 40 -8.68 5.51 11.35
CA PHE A 40 -10.11 5.57 11.64
C PHE A 40 -10.39 5.56 13.15
N SER A 41 -9.68 4.72 13.91
CA SER A 41 -9.89 4.60 15.35
C SER A 41 -9.40 5.83 16.13
N VAL A 42 -8.23 6.36 15.76
CA VAL A 42 -7.68 7.60 16.33
C VAL A 42 -8.62 8.77 16.02
N PHE A 43 -9.05 8.91 14.77
CA PHE A 43 -9.98 9.99 14.40
C PHE A 43 -11.34 9.85 15.09
N ALA A 44 -11.93 8.65 15.14
CA ALA A 44 -13.20 8.43 15.81
C ALA A 44 -13.11 8.76 17.31
N THR A 45 -12.02 8.34 17.96
CA THR A 45 -11.76 8.65 19.38
C THR A 45 -11.60 10.15 19.58
N TRP A 46 -10.82 10.81 18.73
CA TRP A 46 -10.65 12.26 18.77
C TRP A 46 -11.97 13.01 18.53
N TRP A 47 -12.80 12.56 17.59
CA TRP A 47 -14.09 13.15 17.28
C TRP A 47 -15.07 13.02 18.45
N ILE A 48 -15.14 11.84 19.08
CA ILE A 48 -15.94 11.64 20.31
C ILE A 48 -15.43 12.55 21.42
N MET A 49 -14.11 12.64 21.58
CA MET A 49 -13.49 13.55 22.54
C MET A 49 -13.83 15.01 22.26
N LEU A 50 -13.91 15.42 20.98
CA LEU A 50 -14.31 16.76 20.58
C LEU A 50 -15.75 17.07 20.99
N LEU A 51 -16.65 16.09 20.88
CA LEU A 51 -18.05 16.25 21.28
C LEU A 51 -18.24 16.29 22.80
N LEU A 52 -17.45 15.51 23.56
CA LEU A 52 -17.63 15.36 25.02
C LEU A 52 -16.76 16.33 25.85
N LYS A 53 -15.54 16.61 25.38
CA LYS A 53 -14.49 17.38 26.06
C LYS A 53 -13.68 18.20 25.05
N PRO A 54 -14.26 19.25 24.44
CA PRO A 54 -13.64 20.00 23.34
C PRO A 54 -12.22 20.50 23.64
N ASN A 55 -11.99 21.07 24.81
CA ASN A 55 -10.67 21.59 25.21
C ASN A 55 -9.60 20.49 25.20
N MET A 56 -9.93 19.28 25.65
CA MET A 56 -9.01 18.14 25.65
C MET A 56 -8.73 17.66 24.22
N ALA A 57 -9.75 17.65 23.35
CA ALA A 57 -9.57 17.28 21.95
C ALA A 57 -8.69 18.26 21.17
N VAL A 58 -8.91 19.56 21.37
CA VAL A 58 -8.11 20.62 20.74
C VAL A 58 -6.66 20.55 21.21
N GLN A 59 -6.43 20.38 22.51
CA GLN A 59 -5.08 20.24 23.05
C GLN A 59 -4.37 18.99 22.52
N ALA A 60 -5.05 17.85 22.44
CA ALA A 60 -4.49 16.63 21.85
C ALA A 60 -4.16 16.81 20.37
N PHE A 61 -5.00 17.54 19.62
CA PHE A 61 -4.77 17.86 18.21
C PHE A 61 -3.51 18.70 18.00
N ILE A 62 -3.36 19.78 18.79
CA ILE A 62 -2.18 20.64 18.76
C ILE A 62 -0.92 19.85 19.16
N THR A 63 -1.02 19.03 20.22
CA THR A 63 0.12 18.26 20.75
C THR A 63 0.64 17.21 19.77
N LEU A 64 -0.25 16.60 18.97
CA LEU A 64 0.10 15.52 18.05
C LEU A 64 0.37 16.00 16.62
N GLY A 65 -0.01 17.23 16.27
CA GLY A 65 0.24 17.82 14.96
C GLY A 65 1.62 18.47 14.86
N PHE A 66 2.16 18.54 13.64
CA PHE A 66 3.48 19.10 13.38
C PHE A 66 3.41 20.58 13.04
N GLN A 67 4.28 21.40 13.63
CA GLN A 67 4.43 22.82 13.28
C GLN A 67 5.88 23.06 12.81
N PRO A 68 6.09 23.76 11.68
CA PRO A 68 7.44 24.12 11.22
C PRO A 68 8.31 24.82 12.27
N THR A 69 7.73 25.64 13.17
CA THR A 69 8.45 26.29 14.29
C THR A 69 9.23 25.30 15.17
N TYR A 70 8.81 24.02 15.25
CA TYR A 70 9.54 23.00 16.02
C TYR A 70 10.93 22.70 15.47
N LEU A 71 11.23 23.09 14.23
CA LEU A 71 12.55 22.94 13.62
C LEU A 71 13.54 24.04 14.05
N GLU A 72 13.05 25.20 14.50
CA GLU A 72 13.91 26.27 15.03
C GLU A 72 14.44 25.95 16.43
N SER A 73 13.66 25.18 17.20
CA SER A 73 14.01 24.72 18.54
C SER A 73 13.76 23.21 18.67
N PRO A 74 14.63 22.38 18.06
CA PRO A 74 14.41 20.94 17.98
C PRO A 74 14.39 20.32 19.38
N GLY A 75 13.21 19.86 19.79
CA GLY A 75 12.96 19.14 21.04
C GLY A 75 12.02 17.96 20.82
N PHE A 76 11.16 17.66 21.80
CA PHE A 76 10.13 16.62 21.63
C PHE A 76 9.13 16.93 20.51
N GLY A 77 9.07 18.18 20.04
CA GLY A 77 8.28 18.58 18.87
C GLY A 77 8.60 17.78 17.60
N LEU A 78 9.82 17.26 17.42
CA LEU A 78 10.16 16.44 16.25
C LEU A 78 9.41 15.10 16.20
N LEU A 79 8.92 14.60 17.35
CA LEU A 79 8.07 13.39 17.37
C LEU A 79 6.75 13.61 16.64
N THR A 80 6.32 14.86 16.49
CA THR A 80 5.08 15.21 15.79
C THR A 80 5.16 14.94 14.28
N LEU A 81 6.36 14.85 13.69
CA LEU A 81 6.53 14.36 12.32
C LEU A 81 5.94 12.97 12.11
N ILE A 82 5.89 12.14 13.16
CA ILE A 82 5.29 10.81 13.13
C ILE A 82 3.82 10.86 13.57
N SER A 83 3.52 11.51 14.69
CA SER A 83 2.14 11.50 15.21
C SER A 83 1.16 12.27 14.33
N ALA A 84 1.61 13.31 13.62
CA ALA A 84 0.79 14.08 12.70
C ALA A 84 0.23 13.21 11.56
N MET A 85 0.95 12.16 11.18
CA MET A 85 0.52 11.20 10.15
C MET A 85 -0.73 10.42 10.54
N PHE A 86 -1.11 10.44 11.82
CA PHE A 86 -2.28 9.76 12.37
C PHE A 86 -3.43 10.69 12.75
N MET A 87 -3.23 12.01 12.63
CA MET A 87 -4.23 13.02 12.92
C MET A 87 -4.88 13.52 11.62
N HIS A 88 -6.18 13.84 11.66
CA HIS A 88 -6.94 14.27 10.48
C HIS A 88 -7.86 15.43 10.82
N GLY A 89 -7.93 16.42 9.92
CA GLY A 89 -8.65 17.69 10.16
C GLY A 89 -10.16 17.60 9.98
N GLY A 90 -10.65 16.49 9.42
CA GLY A 90 -12.08 16.27 9.25
C GLY A 90 -12.39 14.94 8.54
N PRO A 91 -13.69 14.57 8.47
CA PRO A 91 -14.11 13.28 7.94
C PRO A 91 -13.72 13.06 6.48
N MET A 92 -13.86 14.09 5.63
CA MET A 92 -13.50 13.99 4.21
C MET A 92 -11.98 13.82 4.03
N HIS A 93 -11.19 14.57 4.81
CA HIS A 93 -9.72 14.47 4.78
C HIS A 93 -9.26 13.05 5.18
N LEU A 94 -9.84 12.48 6.24
CA LEU A 94 -9.59 11.08 6.62
C LEU A 94 -10.00 10.12 5.51
N LEU A 95 -11.24 10.24 5.01
CA LEU A 95 -11.80 9.31 4.03
C LEU A 95 -10.93 9.24 2.77
N MET A 96 -10.53 10.39 2.23
CA MET A 96 -9.72 10.45 1.01
C MET A 96 -8.31 9.87 1.23
N ASN A 97 -7.67 10.16 2.36
CA ASN A 97 -6.37 9.56 2.68
C ASN A 97 -6.45 8.04 2.80
N MET A 98 -7.44 7.54 3.54
CA MET A 98 -7.58 6.10 3.77
C MET A 98 -8.01 5.35 2.52
N LEU A 99 -8.82 5.99 1.67
CA LEU A 99 -9.21 5.44 0.38
C LEU A 99 -8.00 5.33 -0.56
N ILE A 100 -7.20 6.39 -0.72
CA ILE A 100 -6.01 6.32 -1.57
C ILE A 100 -5.01 5.31 -1.00
N LEU A 101 -4.83 5.29 0.33
CA LEU A 101 -3.97 4.32 1.00
C LEU A 101 -4.42 2.87 0.79
N ILE A 102 -5.73 2.57 0.81
CA ILE A 102 -6.17 1.19 0.57
C ILE A 102 -6.02 0.80 -0.91
N LEU A 103 -6.36 1.73 -1.83
CA LEU A 103 -6.31 1.47 -3.28
C LEU A 103 -4.89 1.32 -3.81
N LEU A 104 -3.93 2.09 -3.28
CA LEU A 104 -2.53 2.02 -3.68
C LEU A 104 -1.70 1.14 -2.75
N GLY A 105 -1.94 1.25 -1.45
CA GLY A 105 -1.06 0.67 -0.44
C GLY A 105 -1.17 -0.84 -0.33
N VAL A 106 -2.37 -1.42 -0.46
CA VAL A 106 -2.56 -2.88 -0.47
C VAL A 106 -1.81 -3.53 -1.63
N PRO A 107 -2.08 -3.20 -2.90
CA PRO A 107 -1.38 -3.83 -4.02
C PRO A 107 0.11 -3.54 -4.03
N PHE A 108 0.55 -2.34 -3.61
CA PHE A 108 1.98 -2.07 -3.49
C PHE A 108 2.63 -2.91 -2.39
N GLU A 109 2.01 -3.01 -1.21
CA GLU A 109 2.49 -3.86 -0.11
C GLU A 109 2.58 -5.32 -0.53
N ASP A 110 1.63 -5.84 -1.31
CA ASP A 110 1.69 -7.20 -1.86
C ASP A 110 2.90 -7.41 -2.77
N ARG A 111 3.31 -6.38 -3.53
CA ARG A 111 4.48 -6.43 -4.42
C ARG A 111 5.82 -6.38 -3.68
N ILE A 112 5.95 -5.53 -2.66
CA ILE A 112 7.24 -5.26 -2.01
C ILE A 112 7.38 -5.81 -0.58
N GLY A 113 6.31 -6.38 -0.04
CA GLY A 113 6.22 -6.86 1.33
C GLY A 113 6.05 -5.76 2.39
N SER A 114 5.41 -6.14 3.50
CA SER A 114 5.03 -5.24 4.61
C SER A 114 6.18 -4.44 5.22
N ARG A 115 7.38 -5.01 5.32
CA ARG A 115 8.55 -4.33 5.94
C ARG A 115 9.03 -3.18 5.07
N SER A 116 9.08 -3.38 3.77
CA SER A 116 9.53 -2.38 2.81
C SER A 116 8.47 -1.31 2.61
N PHE A 117 7.20 -1.71 2.54
CA PHE A 117 6.07 -0.80 2.57
C PHE A 117 6.14 0.16 3.78
N LEU A 118 6.32 -0.39 4.99
CA LEU A 118 6.38 0.41 6.22
C LEU A 118 7.55 1.39 6.21
N ARG A 119 8.73 0.97 5.72
CA ARG A 119 9.90 1.86 5.58
C ARG A 119 9.61 3.00 4.61
N ILE A 120 9.07 2.71 3.44
CA ILE A 120 8.76 3.76 2.44
C ILE A 120 7.71 4.71 2.99
N TYR A 121 6.62 4.19 3.58
CA TYR A 121 5.53 4.98 4.16
C TYR A 121 6.07 6.00 5.18
N PHE A 122 6.78 5.55 6.22
CA PHE A 122 7.25 6.46 7.27
C PHE A 122 8.35 7.39 6.80
N ILE A 123 9.37 6.88 6.09
CA ILE A 123 10.53 7.71 5.70
C ILE A 123 10.09 8.79 4.72
N SER A 124 9.24 8.49 3.73
CA SER A 124 8.76 9.49 2.78
C SER A 124 7.87 10.56 3.42
N GLY A 125 6.97 10.17 4.33
CA GLY A 125 6.13 11.12 5.07
C GLY A 125 6.95 12.05 5.96
N ILE A 126 7.91 11.50 6.72
CA ILE A 126 8.78 12.26 7.63
C ILE A 126 9.70 13.19 6.82
N ILE A 127 10.41 12.68 5.81
CA ILE A 127 11.34 13.50 5.02
C ILE A 127 10.60 14.57 4.24
N GLY A 128 9.44 14.27 3.62
CA GLY A 128 8.67 15.29 2.90
C GLY A 128 8.17 16.41 3.82
N SER A 129 7.66 16.07 5.01
CA SER A 129 7.25 17.07 6.01
C SER A 129 8.43 17.89 6.52
N LEU A 130 9.58 17.23 6.75
CA LEU A 130 10.81 17.88 7.17
C LEU A 130 11.35 18.85 6.09
N LEU A 131 11.37 18.44 4.83
CA LEU A 131 11.86 19.26 3.72
C LEU A 131 11.01 20.54 3.58
N ILE A 132 9.69 20.40 3.57
CA ILE A 132 8.80 21.57 3.47
C ILE A 132 8.88 22.44 4.72
N GLY A 133 8.91 21.85 5.92
CA GLY A 133 9.08 22.62 7.15
C GLY A 133 10.38 23.41 7.18
N LEU A 134 11.51 22.81 6.74
CA LEU A 134 12.79 23.51 6.63
C LEU A 134 12.75 24.65 5.61
N ILE A 135 12.03 24.47 4.49
CA ILE A 135 11.82 25.52 3.49
C ILE A 135 11.00 26.67 4.09
N SER A 136 9.93 26.38 4.84
CA SER A 136 9.13 27.41 5.53
C SER A 136 9.97 28.20 6.53
N VAL A 137 10.78 27.52 7.35
CA VAL A 137 11.70 28.17 8.31
C VAL A 137 12.74 29.02 7.59
N TRP A 138 13.36 28.49 6.54
CA TRP A 138 14.38 29.20 5.76
C TRP A 138 13.83 30.48 5.13
N ASN A 139 12.59 30.43 4.62
CA ASN A 139 11.93 31.55 3.98
C ASN A 139 11.28 32.53 4.98
N GLN A 140 11.32 32.24 6.29
CA GLN A 140 10.58 32.99 7.32
C GLN A 140 9.11 33.16 6.93
N ALA A 141 8.48 32.07 6.51
CA ALA A 141 7.09 32.08 6.09
C ALA A 141 6.17 32.49 7.25
N ASP A 142 5.03 33.11 6.94
CA ASP A 142 4.08 33.55 7.98
C ASP A 142 3.33 32.37 8.65
N ASP A 143 3.49 31.15 8.11
CA ASP A 143 2.72 29.96 8.43
C ASP A 143 3.46 28.96 9.34
N LEU A 144 4.55 29.38 10.01
CA LEU A 144 5.39 28.47 10.83
C LEU A 144 4.63 27.81 11.99
N GLU A 145 3.56 28.44 12.49
CA GLU A 145 2.70 27.90 13.54
C GLU A 145 1.51 27.09 12.98
N THR A 146 1.37 26.98 11.66
CA THR A 146 0.33 26.15 11.05
C THR A 146 0.54 24.70 11.42
N ILE A 147 -0.54 24.03 11.83
CA ILE A 147 -0.51 22.64 12.27
C ILE A 147 -0.71 21.73 11.06
N HIS A 148 0.34 21.02 10.69
CA HIS A 148 0.36 20.03 9.62
C HIS A 148 -0.05 18.67 10.19
N ILE A 149 -1.03 18.05 9.54
CA ILE A 149 -1.57 16.74 9.91
C ILE A 149 -2.05 15.99 8.68
N GLY A 150 -2.13 14.66 8.80
CA GLY A 150 -2.66 13.78 7.77
C GLY A 150 -1.63 12.76 7.28
N ALA A 151 -2.13 11.62 6.83
CA ALA A 151 -1.33 10.56 6.25
C ALA A 151 -0.83 10.86 4.82
N SER A 152 -1.37 11.92 4.19
CA SER A 152 -1.25 12.18 2.75
C SER A 152 0.19 12.22 2.24
N GLY A 153 1.12 12.87 2.95
CA GLY A 153 2.53 12.88 2.57
C GLY A 153 3.10 11.47 2.37
N ALA A 154 2.91 10.58 3.35
CA ALA A 154 3.33 9.19 3.22
C ALA A 154 2.60 8.42 2.11
N VAL A 155 1.31 8.70 1.90
CA VAL A 155 0.54 8.12 0.79
C VAL A 155 1.12 8.53 -0.56
N PHE A 156 1.51 9.79 -0.73
CA PHE A 156 2.21 10.25 -1.93
C PHE A 156 3.59 9.62 -2.09
N GLY A 157 4.31 9.37 -1.00
CA GLY A 157 5.55 8.60 -1.05
C GLY A 157 5.36 7.14 -1.47
N ILE A 158 4.28 6.50 -1.02
CA ILE A 158 3.87 5.18 -1.52
C ILE A 158 3.56 5.24 -3.02
N MET A 159 2.80 6.24 -3.48
CA MET A 159 2.50 6.46 -4.90
C MET A 159 3.78 6.62 -5.74
N GLY A 160 4.75 7.40 -5.25
CA GLY A 160 6.05 7.59 -5.90
C GLY A 160 6.85 6.31 -6.03
N GLY A 161 6.88 5.49 -4.97
CA GLY A 161 7.50 4.17 -5.03
C GLY A 161 6.79 3.22 -5.99
N PHE A 162 5.45 3.22 -5.96
CA PHE A 162 4.64 2.31 -6.75
C PHE A 162 4.74 2.60 -8.25
N VAL A 163 4.66 3.87 -8.65
CA VAL A 163 4.78 4.22 -10.07
C VAL A 163 6.15 3.91 -10.64
N LEU A 164 7.21 4.02 -9.84
CA LEU A 164 8.57 3.74 -10.33
C LEU A 164 8.77 2.25 -10.54
N LEU A 165 8.37 1.43 -9.58
CA LEU A 165 8.64 -0.01 -9.59
C LEU A 165 7.64 -0.79 -10.44
N TYR A 166 6.36 -0.42 -10.41
CA TYR A 166 5.27 -1.16 -11.05
C TYR A 166 4.32 -0.22 -11.81
N PRO A 167 4.79 0.56 -12.80
CA PRO A 167 3.98 1.56 -13.51
C PRO A 167 2.78 0.97 -14.26
N ARG A 168 2.87 -0.31 -14.66
CA ARG A 168 1.85 -1.00 -15.45
C ARG A 168 0.83 -1.75 -14.61
N ASP A 169 1.04 -1.86 -13.30
CA ASP A 169 0.08 -2.52 -12.42
C ASP A 169 -1.25 -1.77 -12.47
N GLU A 170 -2.34 -2.52 -12.48
CA GLU A 170 -3.68 -1.96 -12.56
C GLU A 170 -4.32 -1.88 -11.17
N ILE A 171 -4.66 -0.65 -10.76
CA ILE A 171 -5.34 -0.38 -9.50
C ILE A 171 -6.79 0.03 -9.76
N PRO A 172 -7.71 -0.24 -8.82
CA PRO A 172 -9.05 0.31 -8.92
C PRO A 172 -8.98 1.85 -8.81
N MET A 173 -9.58 2.56 -9.78
CA MET A 173 -9.64 4.02 -9.73
C MET A 173 -10.99 4.48 -9.20
N LEU A 174 -10.98 5.50 -8.34
CA LEU A 174 -12.19 6.21 -7.95
C LEU A 174 -12.32 7.49 -8.76
N LEU A 175 -13.34 7.59 -9.62
CA LEU A 175 -13.77 8.85 -10.22
C LEU A 175 -15.17 9.18 -9.70
N GLY A 176 -15.25 9.84 -8.54
CA GLY A 176 -16.52 10.14 -7.88
C GLY A 176 -17.20 8.91 -7.26
N PRO A 177 -18.55 8.85 -7.18
CA PRO A 177 -19.26 7.74 -6.53
C PRO A 177 -19.27 6.43 -7.36
N ILE A 178 -18.66 6.42 -8.55
CA ILE A 178 -18.63 5.26 -9.44
C ILE A 178 -17.24 4.63 -9.35
N PHE A 179 -17.15 3.43 -8.77
CA PHE A 179 -15.97 2.58 -8.94
C PHE A 179 -15.87 2.20 -10.43
N MET A 180 -14.82 2.68 -11.10
CA MET A 180 -14.60 2.42 -12.53
C MET A 180 -13.55 1.33 -12.76
N HIS A 181 -13.36 0.98 -14.04
CA HIS A 181 -12.35 0.07 -14.56
C HIS A 181 -10.96 0.32 -13.94
N ARG A 182 -10.20 -0.76 -13.75
CA ARG A 182 -8.83 -0.66 -13.24
C ARG A 182 -7.98 0.15 -14.22
N VAL A 183 -7.09 0.99 -13.69
CA VAL A 183 -6.19 1.83 -14.49
C VAL A 183 -4.73 1.55 -14.10
N PRO A 184 -3.79 1.69 -15.04
CA PRO A 184 -2.38 1.61 -14.71
C PRO A 184 -1.97 2.66 -13.68
N VAL A 185 -1.14 2.27 -12.71
CA VAL A 185 -0.57 3.16 -11.67
C VAL A 185 0.08 4.39 -12.29
N PHE A 186 0.76 4.24 -13.43
CA PHE A 186 1.35 5.35 -14.18
C PHE A 186 0.33 6.42 -14.55
N LEU A 187 -0.84 6.03 -15.06
CA LEU A 187 -1.87 6.97 -15.49
C LEU A 187 -2.50 7.69 -14.29
N SER A 188 -2.84 6.96 -13.23
CA SER A 188 -3.36 7.58 -12.00
C SER A 188 -2.36 8.55 -11.38
N THR A 189 -1.07 8.21 -11.43
CA THR A 189 0.00 9.06 -10.89
C THR A 189 0.15 10.34 -11.69
N ILE A 190 0.13 10.28 -13.03
CA ILE A 190 0.18 11.47 -13.88
C ILE A 190 -0.95 12.44 -13.53
N VAL A 191 -2.17 11.92 -13.36
CA VAL A 191 -3.33 12.76 -13.04
C VAL A 191 -3.16 13.41 -11.67
N LEU A 192 -2.86 12.62 -10.63
CA LEU A 192 -2.78 13.13 -9.26
C LEU A 192 -1.58 14.06 -9.06
N VAL A 193 -0.39 13.66 -9.49
CA VAL A 193 0.82 14.48 -9.40
C VAL A 193 0.73 15.72 -10.30
N GLY A 194 0.09 15.61 -11.46
CA GLY A 194 -0.20 16.76 -12.33
C GLY A 194 -1.08 17.79 -11.66
N MET A 195 -2.15 17.35 -10.99
CA MET A 195 -3.03 18.23 -10.20
C MET A 195 -2.29 18.87 -9.01
N GLU A 196 -1.51 18.10 -8.26
CA GLU A 196 -0.69 18.62 -7.15
C GLU A 196 0.33 19.66 -7.65
N THR A 197 1.00 19.38 -8.76
CA THR A 197 1.97 20.32 -9.39
C THR A 197 1.29 21.63 -9.77
N LEU A 198 0.08 21.55 -10.35
CA LEU A 198 -0.71 22.72 -10.69
C LEU A 198 -1.06 23.53 -9.44
N TYR A 199 -1.53 22.87 -8.36
CA TYR A 199 -1.88 23.57 -7.12
C TYR A 199 -0.68 24.25 -6.44
N VAL A 200 0.49 23.60 -6.42
CA VAL A 200 1.75 24.21 -5.95
C VAL A 200 2.11 25.41 -6.82
N GLY A 201 2.06 25.27 -8.15
CA GLY A 201 2.39 26.36 -9.08
C GLY A 201 1.45 27.56 -8.99
N MET A 202 0.16 27.33 -8.71
CA MET A 202 -0.85 28.36 -8.50
C MET A 202 -0.83 28.97 -7.09
N ARG A 203 -0.01 28.44 -6.17
CA ARG A 203 -0.01 28.83 -4.74
C ARG A 203 -1.41 28.75 -4.12
N THR A 204 -2.08 27.63 -4.36
CA THR A 204 -3.43 27.40 -3.83
C THR A 204 -3.38 27.33 -2.30
N ASP A 205 -4.25 28.10 -1.65
CA ASP A 205 -4.40 28.12 -0.19
C ASP A 205 -5.77 27.56 0.19
N ASP A 206 -5.86 26.24 0.22
CA ASP A 206 -7.04 25.46 0.59
C ASP A 206 -6.83 24.65 1.88
N GLY A 207 -5.73 24.92 2.60
CA GLY A 207 -5.32 24.19 3.79
C GLY A 207 -4.71 22.81 3.52
N ILE A 208 -4.39 22.48 2.27
CA ILE A 208 -3.73 21.21 1.89
C ILE A 208 -2.23 21.46 1.66
N GLY A 209 -1.40 20.61 2.27
CA GLY A 209 0.05 20.64 2.14
C GLY A 209 0.55 20.11 0.79
N HIS A 210 0.16 20.71 -0.34
CA HIS A 210 0.52 20.25 -1.69
C HIS A 210 2.04 20.15 -1.91
N GLY A 211 2.81 21.07 -1.33
CA GLY A 211 4.27 21.00 -1.33
C GLY A 211 4.80 19.74 -0.64
N THR A 212 4.17 19.33 0.47
CA THR A 212 4.53 18.12 1.22
C THR A 212 4.20 16.87 0.41
N HIS A 213 3.07 16.85 -0.30
CA HIS A 213 2.73 15.75 -1.21
C HIS A 213 3.81 15.54 -2.26
N MET A 214 4.24 16.62 -2.94
CA MET A 214 5.28 16.54 -3.96
C MET A 214 6.63 16.12 -3.38
N ALA A 215 7.04 16.70 -2.24
CA ALA A 215 8.29 16.34 -1.59
C ALA A 215 8.32 14.86 -1.18
N SER A 216 7.24 14.37 -0.55
CA SER A 216 7.14 12.96 -0.17
C SER A 216 7.06 12.02 -1.38
N PHE A 217 6.37 12.40 -2.45
CA PHE A 217 6.35 11.65 -3.72
C PHE A 217 7.76 11.45 -4.28
N ILE A 218 8.52 12.53 -4.39
CA ILE A 218 9.91 12.50 -4.87
C ILE A 218 10.77 11.59 -3.97
N VAL A 219 10.65 11.73 -2.64
CA VAL A 219 11.35 10.84 -1.71
C VAL A 219 10.96 9.39 -1.96
N GLY A 220 9.67 9.10 -2.14
CA GLY A 220 9.17 7.76 -2.46
C GLY A 220 9.78 7.16 -3.72
N VAL A 221 9.83 7.92 -4.81
CA VAL A 221 10.48 7.53 -6.08
C VAL A 221 11.92 7.11 -5.82
N PHE A 222 12.72 7.96 -5.16
CA PHE A 222 14.13 7.63 -4.93
C PHE A 222 14.34 6.53 -3.89
N LEU A 223 13.45 6.40 -2.91
CA LEU A 223 13.62 5.49 -1.79
C LEU A 223 13.22 4.05 -2.13
N ALA A 224 12.18 3.87 -2.96
CA ALA A 224 11.60 2.56 -3.23
C ALA A 224 12.59 1.52 -3.81
N PRO A 225 13.49 1.85 -4.74
CA PRO A 225 14.47 0.87 -5.27
C PRO A 225 15.39 0.26 -4.22
N TYR A 226 15.68 0.97 -3.12
CA TYR A 226 16.54 0.47 -2.04
C TYR A 226 15.83 -0.50 -1.09
N PHE A 227 14.50 -0.47 -1.07
CA PHE A 227 13.68 -1.31 -0.19
C PHE A 227 12.85 -2.32 -0.93
N SER A 228 12.76 -2.25 -2.25
CA SER A 228 12.31 -3.37 -3.06
C SER A 228 13.32 -4.51 -2.87
N SER A 229 13.09 -5.39 -1.89
CA SER A 229 13.69 -6.71 -2.00
C SER A 229 13.16 -7.25 -3.31
N LYS A 230 14.07 -7.70 -4.16
CA LYS A 230 13.77 -8.83 -5.03
C LYS A 230 13.42 -9.99 -4.10
N ASP A 231 12.26 -9.96 -3.48
CA ASP A 231 11.49 -11.18 -3.35
C ASP A 231 10.92 -11.38 -4.75
N GLU A 232 11.85 -11.68 -5.67
CA GLU A 232 11.74 -12.85 -6.49
C GLU A 232 11.11 -13.90 -5.53
N LYS A 233 9.77 -13.97 -5.56
CA LYS A 233 9.25 -15.23 -6.04
C LYS A 233 10.03 -15.41 -7.34
N LEU A 234 11.19 -16.07 -7.23
CA LEU A 234 11.56 -17.07 -8.19
C LEU A 234 10.26 -17.86 -8.25
N GLU A 235 9.37 -17.43 -9.15
CA GLU A 235 8.39 -18.32 -9.71
C GLU A 235 9.24 -19.52 -10.01
N PRO A 236 8.96 -20.67 -9.36
CA PRO A 236 9.71 -21.85 -9.70
C PRO A 236 9.60 -21.88 -11.21
N GLN A 237 10.71 -21.73 -11.92
CA GLN A 237 10.74 -22.10 -13.32
C GLN A 237 10.20 -23.51 -13.25
N VAL A 238 8.93 -23.70 -13.60
CA VAL A 238 8.35 -25.02 -13.62
C VAL A 238 9.25 -25.69 -14.63
N ASN A 239 10.08 -26.60 -14.12
CA ASN A 239 10.95 -27.37 -14.98
C ASN A 239 9.99 -28.34 -15.66
N ILE A 240 9.34 -27.84 -16.71
CA ILE A 240 8.27 -28.56 -17.40
C ILE A 240 8.99 -29.66 -18.15
N ASP A 241 8.73 -30.87 -17.69
CA ASP A 241 9.15 -32.06 -18.39
C ASP A 241 8.24 -32.24 -19.62
N LEU A 242 8.60 -31.55 -20.70
CA LEU A 242 7.91 -31.63 -21.99
C LEU A 242 7.87 -33.06 -22.54
N GLU A 243 8.86 -33.88 -22.20
CA GLU A 243 8.91 -35.29 -22.58
C GLU A 243 7.83 -36.08 -21.82
N MET A 244 7.70 -35.85 -20.51
CA MET A 244 6.63 -36.39 -19.68
C MET A 244 5.24 -36.04 -20.22
N LEU A 245 4.97 -34.76 -20.49
CA LEU A 245 3.66 -34.33 -20.99
C LEU A 245 3.35 -34.93 -22.37
N THR A 246 4.36 -35.01 -23.24
CA THR A 246 4.22 -35.65 -24.56
C THR A 246 3.93 -37.15 -24.41
N ASN A 247 4.62 -37.86 -23.52
CA ASN A 247 4.37 -39.29 -23.24
C ASN A 247 2.95 -39.55 -22.71
N VAL A 248 2.45 -38.68 -21.82
CA VAL A 248 1.08 -38.76 -21.31
C VAL A 248 0.09 -38.55 -22.44
N PHE A 249 0.25 -37.49 -23.24
CA PHE A 249 -0.58 -37.24 -24.42
C PHE A 249 -0.56 -38.42 -25.39
N GLU A 250 0.59 -39.04 -25.64
CA GLU A 250 0.67 -40.17 -26.56
C GLU A 250 -0.15 -41.38 -26.09
N LYS A 251 -0.23 -41.61 -24.78
CA LYS A 251 -1.02 -42.70 -24.19
C LYS A 251 -2.49 -42.36 -24.00
N THR A 252 -2.84 -41.11 -23.68
CA THR A 252 -4.23 -40.70 -23.40
C THR A 252 -4.96 -40.16 -24.63
N LYS A 253 -4.22 -39.57 -25.58
CA LYS A 253 -4.72 -38.79 -26.74
C LYS A 253 -5.59 -37.59 -26.34
N ILE A 254 -5.38 -37.03 -25.15
CA ILE A 254 -6.12 -35.89 -24.61
C ILE A 254 -5.14 -34.72 -24.38
N GLY A 255 -5.54 -33.50 -24.79
CA GLY A 255 -4.78 -32.27 -24.51
C GLY A 255 -3.77 -31.84 -25.57
N ASP A 256 -4.04 -32.12 -26.85
CA ASP A 256 -3.16 -31.73 -27.97
C ASP A 256 -2.99 -30.20 -28.06
N TYR A 257 -4.10 -29.48 -27.94
CA TYR A 257 -4.11 -28.01 -27.98
C TYR A 257 -3.34 -27.42 -26.81
N GLU A 258 -3.61 -27.89 -25.58
CA GLU A 258 -2.90 -27.44 -24.38
C GLU A 258 -1.41 -27.75 -24.48
N LEU A 259 -1.03 -28.93 -24.97
CA LEU A 259 0.38 -29.30 -25.18
C LEU A 259 1.06 -28.39 -26.21
N GLN A 260 0.37 -27.99 -27.27
CA GLN A 260 0.89 -27.05 -28.25
C GLN A 260 1.07 -25.65 -27.62
N MET A 261 0.08 -25.17 -26.88
CA MET A 261 0.17 -23.90 -26.17
C MET A 261 1.33 -23.88 -25.17
N ILE A 262 1.57 -24.98 -24.44
CA ILE A 262 2.73 -25.12 -23.55
C ILE A 262 4.06 -25.00 -24.31
N LYS A 263 4.16 -25.57 -25.52
CA LYS A 263 5.37 -25.53 -26.35
C LYS A 263 5.66 -24.15 -26.96
N GLU A 264 4.62 -23.37 -27.20
CA GLU A 264 4.70 -22.07 -27.88
C GLU A 264 4.67 -20.87 -26.91
N SER A 265 4.41 -21.09 -25.62
CA SER A 265 4.31 -20.02 -24.63
C SER A 265 5.68 -19.53 -24.16
N ASP A 266 6.01 -18.27 -24.45
CA ASP A 266 7.22 -17.61 -23.97
C ASP A 266 7.02 -16.88 -22.62
N GLU A 267 5.76 -16.74 -22.16
CA GLU A 267 5.38 -16.06 -20.92
C GLU A 267 5.13 -17.08 -19.78
N PRO A 268 5.86 -17.02 -18.64
CA PRO A 268 5.75 -18.00 -17.54
C PRO A 268 4.35 -18.15 -16.94
N GLU A 269 3.61 -17.06 -16.78
CA GLU A 269 2.25 -17.07 -16.19
C GLU A 269 1.24 -17.81 -17.07
N LEU A 270 1.37 -17.66 -18.40
CA LEU A 270 0.54 -18.41 -19.37
C LEU A 270 0.92 -19.88 -19.39
N LEU A 271 2.21 -20.17 -19.31
CA LEU A 271 2.75 -21.51 -19.32
C LEU A 271 2.22 -22.35 -18.15
N ASP A 272 2.23 -21.81 -16.94
CA ASP A 272 1.69 -22.46 -15.73
C ASP A 272 0.19 -22.75 -15.86
N ALA A 273 -0.58 -21.77 -16.35
CA ALA A 273 -2.02 -21.93 -16.58
C ALA A 273 -2.31 -23.05 -17.60
N TRP A 274 -1.50 -23.16 -18.66
CA TRP A 274 -1.64 -24.23 -19.64
C TRP A 274 -1.26 -25.60 -19.09
N VAL A 275 -0.22 -25.70 -18.26
CA VAL A 275 0.16 -26.95 -17.58
C VAL A 275 -0.95 -27.42 -16.64
N GLU A 276 -1.51 -26.51 -15.84
CA GLU A 276 -2.63 -26.82 -14.96
C GLU A 276 -3.83 -27.31 -15.78
N LYS A 277 -4.15 -26.61 -16.87
CA LYS A 277 -5.25 -26.99 -17.75
C LYS A 277 -5.04 -28.35 -18.39
N PHE A 278 -3.82 -28.64 -18.85
CA PHE A 278 -3.45 -29.94 -19.42
C PHE A 278 -3.76 -31.08 -18.45
N TRP A 279 -3.40 -30.94 -17.17
CA TRP A 279 -3.65 -31.97 -16.15
C TRP A 279 -5.12 -32.08 -15.74
N GLU A 280 -5.86 -30.97 -15.69
CA GLU A 280 -7.29 -30.96 -15.35
C GLU A 280 -8.12 -31.82 -16.32
N ILE A 281 -7.77 -31.78 -17.61
CA ILE A 281 -8.51 -32.50 -18.66
C ILE A 281 -8.08 -33.96 -18.81
N GLN A 282 -6.93 -34.36 -18.26
CA GLN A 282 -6.41 -35.71 -18.43
C GLN A 282 -7.32 -36.75 -17.79
N LYS A 283 -7.69 -37.77 -18.58
CA LYS A 283 -8.47 -38.92 -18.13
C LYS A 283 -7.78 -40.22 -18.50
N CYS A 284 -7.90 -41.20 -17.60
CA CYS A 284 -7.41 -42.55 -17.82
C CYS A 284 -8.25 -43.25 -18.92
N PRO A 285 -7.62 -43.79 -19.99
CA PRO A 285 -8.34 -44.50 -21.05
C PRO A 285 -9.07 -45.77 -20.59
N GLU A 286 -8.65 -46.35 -19.47
CA GLU A 286 -9.19 -47.63 -18.98
C GLU A 286 -10.40 -47.47 -18.06
N CYS A 287 -10.37 -46.48 -17.15
CA CYS A 287 -11.42 -46.31 -16.13
C CYS A 287 -12.05 -44.92 -16.12
N ASN A 288 -11.64 -44.03 -17.04
CA ASN A 288 -12.17 -42.68 -17.24
C ASN A 288 -12.06 -41.74 -16.02
N GLN A 289 -11.25 -42.12 -15.01
CA GLN A 289 -10.93 -41.28 -13.85
C GLN A 289 -9.77 -40.33 -14.17
N SER A 290 -9.69 -39.22 -13.43
CA SER A 290 -8.65 -38.21 -13.60
C SER A 290 -7.24 -38.74 -13.30
N LEU A 291 -6.26 -38.14 -13.97
CA LEU A 291 -4.83 -38.38 -13.73
C LEU A 291 -4.26 -37.31 -12.80
N THR A 292 -3.29 -37.69 -11.96
CA THR A 292 -2.52 -36.73 -11.16
C THR A 292 -1.42 -36.08 -12.01
N PRO A 293 -0.80 -34.97 -11.55
CA PRO A 293 0.39 -34.39 -12.19
C PRO A 293 1.63 -35.30 -12.26
N LYS A 294 1.57 -36.50 -11.66
CA LYS A 294 2.58 -37.56 -11.79
C LYS A 294 2.20 -38.64 -12.81
N ALA A 295 1.18 -38.37 -13.62
CA ALA A 295 0.55 -39.30 -14.55
C ALA A 295 0.02 -40.60 -13.91
N GLU A 296 -0.41 -40.54 -12.66
CA GLU A 296 -1.02 -41.68 -11.97
C GLU A 296 -2.54 -41.57 -11.99
N CYS A 297 -3.22 -42.65 -12.35
CA CYS A 297 -4.67 -42.69 -12.36
C CYS A 297 -5.24 -42.84 -10.94
N LEU A 298 -6.20 -41.98 -10.57
CA LEU A 298 -6.86 -42.04 -9.26
C LEU A 298 -7.76 -43.26 -9.07
N GLY A 299 -8.21 -43.91 -10.16
CA GLY A 299 -9.10 -45.06 -10.10
C GLY A 299 -8.37 -46.41 -10.08
N CYS A 300 -7.49 -46.65 -11.06
CA CYS A 300 -6.81 -47.94 -11.24
C CYS A 300 -5.34 -47.93 -10.80
N SER A 301 -4.83 -46.80 -10.29
CA SER A 301 -3.43 -46.63 -9.84
C SER A 301 -2.36 -46.92 -10.90
N LYS A 302 -2.75 -47.00 -12.18
CA LYS A 302 -1.81 -47.16 -13.29
C LYS A 302 -1.03 -45.85 -13.50
N ASN A 303 0.29 -45.99 -13.64
CA ASN A 303 1.18 -44.88 -13.95
C ASN A 303 1.43 -44.84 -15.47
N PHE A 304 1.25 -43.68 -16.09
CA PHE A 304 1.36 -43.48 -17.53
C PHE A 304 2.76 -43.02 -17.96
N LEU A 305 3.76 -43.04 -17.07
CA LEU A 305 5.18 -42.82 -17.41
C LEU A 305 5.96 -44.12 -17.61
N ASN A 306 5.47 -45.22 -17.04
CA ASN A 306 6.06 -46.56 -17.16
C ASN A 306 5.23 -47.49 -18.07
#